data_AF-A0A0M3JZK8-F1
#
_entry.id   AF-A0A0M3JZK8-F1
#
_cell.length_a   1.000
_cell.length_b   1.000
_cell.length_c   1.000
_cell.angle_alpha   90.00
_cell.angle_beta   90.00
_cell.angle_gamma   90.00
#
_symmetry.space_group_name_H-M   'P 1'
#
loop_
_entity.id
_entity.type
_entity.pdbx_description
1 polymer ?
#
loop_
_entity_poly.entity_id
_entity_poly.type
_entity_poly.pdbx_seq_one_letter_code
_entity_poly.pdbx_strand_id
1 'polypeptide(L)'
;MSFNFLSVPFLVTVIAAAQFNHDNSAENGQYAGRAASYNNATTDSPDLPTAVEVRIKLKSYLDQGLRLPNGMTCVCPSGFQCSYLGTVEPRCFMAFSVMVSPPRGSIQYMTTEFLPLTDSGALDLSRVTNEQANQWSQPHVFHLNGKPAAISVFVHHMGVEINAQTGALAQMQSVVHVDTFVQDLQQVLPTTASKNDDHSVTLTGQVIQTQLSLSYSVKCAGDALGMNCDLQCNQSSVQSDIALCRSIDTGFLYTCSYTDNNLQVRFHNCCQHFRRILR
;
A
#
# COMPACT_ATOMS: atom_id res chain seq x y z
N MET A 1 13.60 4.57 -48.96
CA MET A 1 14.43 3.81 -48.01
C MET A 1 13.59 3.62 -46.77
N SER A 2 13.02 2.41 -46.64
CA SER A 2 11.97 2.11 -45.67
C SER A 2 12.58 1.26 -44.56
N PHE A 3 12.64 1.79 -43.34
CA PHE A 3 13.11 1.04 -42.18
C PHE A 3 11.91 0.42 -41.45
N ASN A 4 11.77 -0.89 -41.61
CA ASN A 4 10.93 -1.74 -40.76
C ASN A 4 11.63 -1.90 -39.40
N PHE A 5 11.01 -1.41 -38.33
CA PHE A 5 11.34 -1.85 -36.97
C PHE A 5 10.23 -2.77 -36.49
N LEU A 6 10.59 -4.05 -36.36
CA LEU A 6 9.83 -5.07 -35.65
C LEU A 6 9.83 -4.71 -34.16
N SER A 7 8.66 -4.32 -33.62
CA SER A 7 8.44 -4.21 -32.18
C SER A 7 7.98 -5.55 -31.63
N VAL A 8 8.82 -6.19 -30.81
CA VAL A 8 8.51 -7.40 -30.04
C VAL A 8 7.65 -7.00 -28.83
N PRO A 9 6.52 -7.67 -28.55
CA PRO A 9 5.78 -7.43 -27.31
C PRO A 9 6.43 -8.22 -26.16
N PHE A 10 6.88 -7.51 -25.13
CA PHE A 10 7.20 -8.13 -23.84
C PHE A 10 5.90 -8.47 -23.12
N LEU A 11 5.53 -9.75 -23.13
CA LEU A 11 4.61 -10.33 -22.15
C LEU A 11 5.31 -10.33 -20.78
N VAL A 12 4.75 -9.65 -19.79
CA VAL A 12 5.07 -9.86 -18.38
C VAL A 12 3.88 -10.58 -17.76
N THR A 13 3.96 -11.91 -17.73
CA THR A 13 3.03 -12.76 -16.98
C THR A 13 3.56 -12.86 -15.55
N VAL A 14 2.88 -12.26 -14.58
CA VAL A 14 3.08 -12.58 -13.16
C VAL A 14 2.04 -13.63 -12.79
N ILE A 15 2.45 -14.89 -12.76
CA ILE A 15 1.66 -15.98 -12.17
C ILE A 15 2.12 -16.11 -10.72
N ALA A 16 1.32 -15.59 -9.79
CA ALA A 16 1.41 -15.96 -8.39
C ALA A 16 0.32 -17.00 -8.12
N ALA A 17 0.65 -18.28 -8.30
CA ALA A 17 -0.15 -19.39 -7.83
C ALA A 17 0.33 -19.76 -6.43
N ALA A 18 -0.45 -19.41 -5.40
CA ALA A 18 -0.28 -19.99 -4.07
C ALA A 18 -1.06 -21.32 -4.02
N GLN A 19 -0.34 -22.44 -4.05
CA GLN A 19 -0.90 -23.77 -3.78
C GLN A 19 -1.12 -23.91 -2.26
N PHE A 20 -2.38 -24.01 -1.84
CA PHE A 20 -2.73 -24.45 -0.49
C PHE A 20 -2.75 -25.98 -0.45
N ASN A 21 -1.78 -26.59 0.26
CA ASN A 21 -1.81 -28.01 0.59
C ASN A 21 -2.92 -28.25 1.63
N HIS A 22 -3.82 -29.16 1.29
CA HIS A 22 -4.95 -29.56 2.12
C HIS A 22 -4.56 -30.84 2.86
N ASP A 23 -4.18 -30.75 4.13
CA ASP A 23 -4.16 -31.92 5.01
C ASP A 23 -5.54 -32.10 5.64
N ASN A 24 -6.12 -33.28 5.41
CA ASN A 24 -7.41 -33.72 5.92
C ASN A 24 -7.30 -34.10 7.40
N SER A 25 -8.15 -33.51 8.23
CA SER A 25 -8.63 -34.11 9.48
C SER A 25 -10.04 -33.58 9.73
N ALA A 26 -11.01 -34.45 9.54
CA ALA A 26 -12.41 -34.20 9.83
C ALA A 26 -12.70 -34.45 11.32
N GLU A 27 -13.34 -33.51 12.00
CA GLU A 27 -14.53 -33.78 12.84
C GLU A 27 -15.19 -32.49 13.39
N ASN A 28 -16.48 -32.36 13.06
CA ASN A 28 -17.60 -31.80 13.83
C ASN A 28 -17.66 -30.32 14.28
N GLY A 29 -18.38 -29.51 13.48
CA GLY A 29 -19.59 -28.79 13.91
C GLY A 29 -19.50 -27.63 14.91
N GLN A 30 -19.24 -26.41 14.42
CA GLN A 30 -19.98 -25.17 14.79
C GLN A 30 -19.42 -23.99 13.97
N TYR A 31 -20.23 -23.44 13.07
CA TYR A 31 -19.92 -22.22 12.32
C TYR A 31 -19.99 -21.02 13.26
N ALA A 32 -18.85 -20.66 13.85
CA ALA A 32 -18.57 -19.34 14.38
C ALA A 32 -17.43 -18.76 13.54
N GLY A 33 -17.68 -17.63 12.86
CA GLY A 33 -16.67 -16.86 12.14
C GLY A 33 -15.54 -16.53 13.10
N ARG A 34 -14.44 -17.29 12.98
CA ARG A 34 -13.28 -17.15 13.83
C ARG A 34 -12.45 -16.00 13.26
N ALA A 35 -12.40 -14.91 14.01
CA ALA A 35 -11.54 -13.77 13.76
C ALA A 35 -10.12 -14.23 13.42
N ALA A 36 -9.60 -13.78 12.28
CA ALA A 36 -8.19 -13.97 11.95
C ALA A 36 -7.37 -13.14 12.93
N SER A 37 -6.81 -13.80 13.94
CA SER A 37 -5.81 -13.20 14.82
C SER A 37 -4.58 -12.85 13.97
N TYR A 38 -4.16 -11.59 14.07
CA TYR A 38 -3.05 -10.98 13.36
C TYR A 38 -1.75 -11.79 13.49
N ASN A 39 -1.20 -12.21 12.35
CA ASN A 39 0.21 -12.52 12.24
C ASN A 39 0.85 -11.45 11.36
N ASN A 40 1.80 -10.70 11.94
CA ASN A 40 2.80 -10.00 11.17
C ASN A 40 3.60 -11.09 10.45
N ALA A 41 3.23 -11.43 9.22
CA ALA A 41 3.96 -12.43 8.43
C ALA A 41 5.22 -11.75 7.88
N THR A 42 6.20 -11.53 8.76
CA THR A 42 7.57 -11.28 8.35
C THR A 42 8.09 -12.57 7.74
N THR A 43 8.34 -12.57 6.42
CA THR A 43 9.21 -13.60 5.85
C THR A 43 10.61 -13.30 6.37
N ASP A 44 11.12 -14.16 7.26
CA ASP A 44 12.38 -13.98 7.98
C ASP A 44 13.55 -13.72 7.03
N SER A 45 14.01 -12.47 7.01
CA SER A 45 15.31 -12.03 6.52
C SER A 45 16.04 -11.43 7.72
N PRO A 46 17.37 -11.59 7.87
CA PRO A 46 18.09 -11.08 9.05
C PRO A 46 17.73 -9.61 9.31
N ASP A 47 17.34 -9.31 10.55
CA ASP A 47 16.83 -8.01 11.01
C ASP A 47 17.82 -6.89 10.66
N LEU A 48 17.57 -6.23 9.52
CA LEU A 48 18.24 -5.00 9.16
C LEU A 48 17.66 -3.88 10.03
N PRO A 49 18.48 -2.98 10.59
CA PRO A 49 17.99 -1.92 11.45
C PRO A 49 16.97 -1.05 10.71
N THR A 50 15.87 -0.72 11.39
CA THR A 50 14.84 0.20 10.88
C THR A 50 15.47 1.53 10.51
N ALA A 51 15.36 1.92 9.26
CA ALA A 51 15.86 3.18 8.72
C ALA A 51 14.74 4.18 8.44
N VAL A 52 13.51 3.71 8.27
CA VAL A 52 12.35 4.51 7.87
C VAL A 52 11.09 4.09 8.61
N GLU A 53 10.32 5.09 9.02
CA GLU A 53 8.95 4.95 9.49
C GLU A 53 8.01 5.52 8.43
N VAL A 54 7.06 4.70 7.96
CA VAL A 54 6.00 5.14 7.05
C VAL A 54 4.67 5.04 7.79
N ARG A 55 4.01 6.16 8.03
CA ARG A 55 2.65 6.17 8.56
C ARG A 55 1.66 6.26 7.42
N ILE A 56 0.60 5.46 7.46
CA ILE A 56 -0.46 5.46 6.45
C ILE A 56 -1.81 5.41 7.15
N LYS A 57 -2.72 6.29 6.77
CA LYS A 57 -4.10 6.35 7.25
C LYS A 57 -5.04 6.38 6.07
N LEU A 58 -5.93 5.40 5.98
CA LEU A 58 -7.03 5.41 5.03
C LEU A 58 -8.07 6.44 5.51
N LYS A 59 -8.65 7.22 4.59
CA LYS A 59 -9.61 8.29 4.92
C LYS A 59 -11.00 7.98 4.39
N SER A 60 -11.10 7.76 3.09
CA SER A 60 -12.38 7.51 2.42
C SER A 60 -12.19 6.62 1.21
N TYR A 61 -13.22 5.84 0.90
CA TYR A 61 -13.32 5.12 -0.37
C TYR A 61 -14.71 5.38 -0.97
N LEU A 62 -14.77 5.45 -2.29
CA LEU A 62 -15.99 5.70 -3.03
C LEU A 62 -16.04 4.89 -4.33
N ASP A 63 -17.12 4.12 -4.46
CA ASP A 63 -17.54 3.46 -5.69
C ASP A 63 -18.97 3.86 -6.06
N GLN A 64 -19.11 4.99 -6.76
CA GLN A 64 -20.41 5.63 -7.05
C GLN A 64 -21.43 4.73 -7.78
N GLY A 65 -21.00 3.61 -8.37
CA GLY A 65 -21.88 2.69 -9.08
C GLY A 65 -22.02 1.31 -8.45
N LEU A 66 -21.41 1.07 -7.28
CA LEU A 66 -21.37 -0.24 -6.63
C LEU A 66 -20.93 -1.33 -7.64
N ARG A 67 -19.92 -0.98 -8.44
CA ARG A 67 -19.46 -1.73 -9.60
C ARG A 67 -18.38 -2.72 -9.17
N LEU A 68 -18.40 -3.85 -9.82
CA LEU A 68 -17.32 -4.82 -9.80
C LEU A 68 -16.71 -4.89 -11.21
N PRO A 69 -15.48 -5.41 -11.35
CA PRO A 69 -14.87 -5.62 -12.67
C PRO A 69 -15.76 -6.45 -13.62
N ASN A 70 -15.44 -6.39 -14.91
CA ASN A 70 -16.10 -7.19 -15.95
C ASN A 70 -17.62 -6.96 -16.09
N GLY A 71 -18.10 -5.76 -15.73
CA GLY A 71 -19.52 -5.40 -15.84
C GLY A 71 -20.41 -6.04 -14.77
N MET A 72 -19.81 -6.53 -13.69
CA MET A 72 -20.53 -7.05 -12.54
C MET A 72 -20.90 -5.93 -11.55
N THR A 73 -21.79 -6.24 -10.62
CA THR A 73 -22.16 -5.40 -9.48
C THR A 73 -22.46 -6.29 -8.28
N CYS A 74 -22.35 -5.74 -7.08
CA CYS A 74 -22.75 -6.42 -5.86
C CYS A 74 -24.20 -6.10 -5.46
N VAL A 75 -24.86 -5.11 -6.08
CA VAL A 75 -26.26 -4.78 -5.79
C VAL A 75 -27.21 -5.24 -6.89
N CYS A 76 -28.49 -5.45 -6.55
CA CYS A 76 -29.49 -5.75 -7.55
C CYS A 76 -29.66 -4.55 -8.51
N PRO A 77 -29.42 -4.70 -9.82
CA PRO A 77 -29.57 -3.60 -10.76
C PRO A 77 -31.03 -3.14 -10.86
N SER A 78 -31.24 -1.85 -11.11
CA SER A 78 -32.58 -1.29 -11.27
C SER A 78 -33.33 -1.96 -12.42
N GLY A 79 -34.59 -2.33 -12.18
CA GLY A 79 -35.44 -3.00 -13.17
C GLY A 79 -35.40 -4.54 -13.12
N PHE A 80 -34.55 -5.14 -12.29
CA PHE A 80 -34.49 -6.58 -12.07
C PHE A 80 -35.03 -6.99 -10.69
N GLN A 81 -35.43 -8.26 -10.56
CA GLN A 81 -35.79 -8.86 -9.28
C GLN A 81 -34.75 -9.90 -8.87
N CYS A 82 -33.95 -9.57 -7.87
CA CYS A 82 -32.88 -10.44 -7.38
C CYS A 82 -33.32 -11.23 -6.14
N SER A 83 -34.28 -12.15 -6.33
CA SER A 83 -34.88 -12.94 -5.23
C SER A 83 -33.86 -13.78 -4.45
N TYR A 84 -32.76 -14.18 -5.10
CA TYR A 84 -31.65 -14.92 -4.51
C TYR A 84 -30.89 -14.13 -3.43
N LEU A 85 -31.08 -12.82 -3.36
CA LEU A 85 -30.41 -11.98 -2.36
C LEU A 85 -31.12 -11.95 -0.99
N GLY A 86 -32.37 -12.40 -0.89
CA GLY A 86 -33.12 -12.32 0.36
C GLY A 86 -33.24 -10.89 0.94
N THR A 87 -33.54 -10.78 2.24
CA THR A 87 -33.92 -9.52 2.92
C THR A 87 -32.83 -8.88 3.80
N VAL A 88 -31.58 -9.37 3.78
CA VAL A 88 -30.62 -9.11 4.87
C VAL A 88 -29.35 -8.41 4.36
N GLU A 89 -29.04 -7.25 4.94
CA GLU A 89 -27.74 -6.53 4.97
C GLU A 89 -27.14 -6.00 3.63
N PRO A 90 -26.17 -5.05 3.70
CA PRO A 90 -25.61 -4.34 2.56
C PRO A 90 -24.82 -5.31 1.68
N ARG A 91 -24.84 -5.09 0.37
CA ARG A 91 -24.39 -6.12 -0.57
C ARG A 91 -22.91 -6.03 -0.94
N CYS A 92 -22.33 -4.85 -0.75
CA CYS A 92 -20.98 -4.56 -1.18
C CYS A 92 -20.08 -4.44 0.05
N PHE A 93 -19.31 -5.49 0.31
CA PHE A 93 -18.29 -5.48 1.35
C PHE A 93 -16.91 -5.39 0.72
N MET A 94 -16.07 -4.47 1.21
CA MET A 94 -14.75 -4.19 0.67
C MET A 94 -13.69 -4.36 1.76
N ALA A 95 -12.64 -5.12 1.46
CA ALA A 95 -11.43 -5.21 2.27
C ALA A 95 -10.28 -4.49 1.54
N PHE A 96 -9.40 -3.84 2.30
CA PHE A 96 -8.32 -3.03 1.79
C PHE A 96 -7.00 -3.59 2.28
N SER A 97 -6.14 -4.01 1.35
CA SER A 97 -4.78 -4.43 1.64
C SER A 97 -3.79 -3.35 1.25
N VAL A 98 -3.18 -2.71 2.24
CA VAL A 98 -2.12 -1.72 2.05
C VAL A 98 -0.78 -2.45 2.10
N MET A 99 0.03 -2.31 1.05
CA MET A 99 1.34 -2.94 0.94
C MET A 99 2.43 -1.89 0.73
N VAL A 100 3.53 -2.05 1.45
CA VAL A 100 4.75 -1.26 1.28
C VAL A 100 5.92 -2.21 1.08
N SER A 101 6.65 -1.98 -0.01
CA SER A 101 7.82 -2.78 -0.38
C SER A 101 9.08 -1.93 -0.18
N PRO A 102 9.90 -2.21 0.85
CA PRO A 102 11.19 -1.56 0.99
C PRO A 102 12.16 -2.03 -0.11
N PRO A 103 13.23 -1.27 -0.40
CA PRO A 103 14.23 -1.67 -1.39
C PRO A 103 15.02 -2.92 -0.97
N ARG A 104 15.00 -3.27 0.33
CA ARG A 104 15.65 -4.46 0.89
C ARG A 104 14.71 -5.10 1.90
N GLY A 105 14.81 -6.40 2.11
CA GLY A 105 13.96 -7.10 3.08
C GLY A 105 12.55 -7.36 2.57
N SER A 106 11.66 -7.72 3.49
CA SER A 106 10.36 -8.31 3.17
C SER A 106 9.27 -7.25 3.02
N ILE A 107 8.30 -7.55 2.16
CA ILE A 107 7.08 -6.74 1.99
C ILE A 107 6.34 -6.70 3.33
N GLN A 108 5.93 -5.52 3.76
CA GLN A 108 5.01 -5.36 4.88
C GLN A 108 3.64 -4.95 4.36
N TYR A 109 2.60 -5.44 5.02
CA TYR A 109 1.24 -5.13 4.64
C TYR A 109 0.32 -5.05 5.87
N MET A 110 -0.76 -4.29 5.72
CA MET A 110 -1.93 -4.37 6.60
C MET A 110 -3.15 -4.68 5.74
N THR A 111 -4.12 -5.37 6.32
CA THR A 111 -5.42 -5.61 5.68
C THR A 111 -6.52 -5.21 6.65
N THR A 112 -7.56 -4.56 6.14
CA THR A 112 -8.78 -4.31 6.91
C THR A 112 -9.69 -5.54 6.87
N GLU A 113 -10.58 -5.64 7.85
CA GLU A 113 -11.78 -6.46 7.69
C GLU A 113 -12.65 -5.96 6.51
N PHE A 114 -13.65 -6.76 6.16
CA PHE A 114 -14.64 -6.41 5.15
C PHE A 114 -15.60 -5.32 5.64
N LEU A 115 -15.52 -4.14 5.01
CA LEU A 115 -16.31 -2.96 5.36
C LEU A 115 -17.47 -2.76 4.36
N PRO A 116 -18.71 -2.53 4.84
CA PRO A 116 -19.86 -2.34 3.96
C PRO A 116 -19.81 -0.97 3.26
N LEU A 117 -20.39 -0.91 2.06
CA LEU A 117 -20.70 0.35 1.39
C LEU A 117 -22.16 0.78 1.63
N THR A 118 -22.40 2.08 1.62
CA THR A 118 -23.71 2.71 1.51
C THR A 118 -24.29 2.54 0.11
N ASP A 119 -25.56 2.89 -0.07
CA ASP A 119 -26.20 2.92 -1.40
C ASP A 119 -25.56 3.93 -2.36
N SER A 120 -24.85 4.93 -1.83
CA SER A 120 -24.07 5.89 -2.62
C SER A 120 -22.64 5.43 -2.94
N GLY A 121 -22.25 4.24 -2.45
CA GLY A 121 -20.91 3.67 -2.68
C GLY A 121 -19.81 4.14 -1.75
N ALA A 122 -20.14 4.94 -0.73
CA ALA A 122 -19.18 5.34 0.29
C ALA A 122 -19.06 4.24 1.37
N LEU A 123 -17.95 4.20 2.11
CA LEU A 123 -17.84 3.30 3.25
C LEU A 123 -18.83 3.65 4.36
N ASP A 124 -19.56 2.64 4.83
CA ASP A 124 -20.50 2.77 5.94
C ASP A 124 -19.87 2.28 7.25
N LEU A 125 -19.09 3.16 7.88
CA LEU A 125 -18.46 2.86 9.16
C LEU A 125 -19.45 2.82 10.34
N SER A 126 -20.72 3.19 10.13
CA SER A 126 -21.75 3.13 11.18
C SER A 126 -22.30 1.71 11.39
N ARG A 127 -22.04 0.81 10.45
CA ARG A 127 -22.53 -0.59 10.43
C ARG A 127 -21.49 -1.62 10.82
N VAL A 128 -20.33 -1.18 11.31
CA VAL A 128 -19.21 -2.04 11.73
C VAL A 128 -18.92 -1.83 13.20
N THR A 129 -18.12 -2.72 13.80
CA THR A 129 -17.72 -2.55 15.20
C THR A 129 -16.77 -1.35 15.37
N ASN A 130 -16.65 -0.86 16.60
CA ASN A 130 -15.71 0.22 16.91
C ASN A 130 -14.28 -0.18 16.58
N GLU A 131 -13.89 -1.45 16.76
CA GLU A 131 -12.58 -1.97 16.40
C GLU A 131 -12.33 -1.86 14.89
N GLN A 132 -13.30 -2.25 14.05
CA GLN A 132 -13.21 -2.16 12.60
C GLN A 132 -13.14 -0.70 12.12
N ALA A 133 -13.98 0.17 12.68
CA ALA A 133 -13.93 1.60 12.39
C ALA A 133 -12.59 2.24 12.82
N ASN A 134 -12.02 1.79 13.94
CA ASN A 134 -10.70 2.21 14.40
C ASN A 134 -9.57 1.72 13.49
N GLN A 135 -9.62 0.48 13.01
CA GLN A 135 -8.65 -0.04 12.04
C GLN A 135 -8.62 0.77 10.74
N TRP A 136 -9.78 1.27 10.29
CA TRP A 136 -9.86 2.16 9.14
C TRP A 136 -9.30 3.57 9.44
N SER A 137 -9.67 4.13 10.59
CA SER A 137 -9.47 5.55 10.89
C SER A 137 -8.14 5.89 11.57
N GLN A 138 -7.43 4.90 12.13
CA GLN A 138 -6.14 5.10 12.78
C GLN A 138 -4.97 4.92 11.79
N PRO A 139 -3.89 5.70 11.94
CA PRO A 139 -2.70 5.50 11.14
C PRO A 139 -2.02 4.18 11.51
N HIS A 140 -1.70 3.37 10.51
CA HIS A 140 -0.80 2.23 10.64
C HIS A 140 0.64 2.68 10.43
N VAL A 141 1.58 2.12 11.21
CA VAL A 141 2.99 2.49 11.19
C VAL A 141 3.82 1.31 10.69
N PHE A 142 4.47 1.50 9.55
CA PHE A 142 5.41 0.53 8.98
C PHE A 142 6.84 0.92 9.37
N HIS A 143 7.61 -0.05 9.85
CA HIS A 143 9.01 0.11 10.19
C HIS A 143 9.85 -0.62 9.16
N LEU A 144 10.51 0.13 8.29
CA LEU A 144 11.21 -0.36 7.12
C LEU A 144 12.71 -0.09 7.22
N ASN A 145 13.52 -0.93 6.59
CA ASN A 145 15.00 -0.79 6.49
C ASN A 145 15.44 0.11 5.31
N GLY A 146 14.51 0.84 4.70
CA GLY A 146 14.74 1.76 3.59
C GLY A 146 13.43 2.36 3.10
N LYS A 147 13.50 3.52 2.45
CA LYS A 147 12.33 4.21 1.94
C LYS A 147 11.69 3.40 0.79
N PRO A 148 10.40 3.05 0.88
CA PRO A 148 9.72 2.35 -0.20
C PRO A 148 9.51 3.27 -1.40
N ALA A 149 9.53 2.69 -2.60
CA ALA A 149 9.29 3.45 -3.84
C ALA A 149 7.82 3.89 -3.98
N ALA A 150 6.88 3.11 -3.45
CA ALA A 150 5.46 3.40 -3.52
C ALA A 150 4.67 2.75 -2.38
N ILE A 151 3.46 3.25 -2.15
CA ILE A 151 2.40 2.59 -1.37
C ILE A 151 1.41 2.01 -2.37
N SER A 152 1.10 0.71 -2.25
CA SER A 152 0.06 0.07 -3.06
C SER A 152 -1.14 -0.27 -2.17
N VAL A 153 -2.36 0.01 -2.63
CA VAL A 153 -3.59 -0.40 -1.95
C VAL A 153 -4.43 -1.23 -2.91
N PHE A 154 -4.76 -2.45 -2.49
CA PHE A 154 -5.61 -3.37 -3.23
C PHE A 154 -6.97 -3.46 -2.55
N VAL A 155 -8.03 -3.29 -3.31
CA VAL A 155 -9.41 -3.41 -2.83
C VAL A 155 -9.97 -4.74 -3.29
N HIS A 156 -10.53 -5.50 -2.35
CA HIS A 156 -11.17 -6.77 -2.63
C HIS A 156 -12.62 -6.74 -2.18
N HIS A 157 -13.52 -7.15 -3.04
CA HIS A 157 -14.90 -7.41 -2.69
C HIS A 157 -15.04 -8.86 -2.24
N MET A 158 -15.81 -9.11 -1.18
CA MET A 158 -16.29 -10.45 -0.87
C MET A 158 -17.82 -10.45 -0.83
N GLY A 159 -18.43 -11.35 -1.58
CA GLY A 159 -19.89 -11.44 -1.60
C GLY A 159 -20.46 -12.01 -2.87
N VAL A 160 -21.54 -11.39 -3.33
CA VAL A 160 -22.29 -11.80 -4.51
C VAL A 160 -21.84 -10.99 -5.72
N GLU A 161 -21.71 -11.68 -6.84
CA GLU A 161 -21.49 -11.06 -8.14
C GLU A 161 -22.73 -11.20 -8.99
N ILE A 162 -23.26 -10.07 -9.42
CA ILE A 162 -24.47 -9.98 -10.24
C ILE A 162 -24.09 -9.32 -11.55
N ASN A 163 -24.53 -9.89 -12.66
CA ASN A 163 -24.36 -9.26 -13.95
C ASN A 163 -25.18 -7.96 -14.00
N ALA A 164 -24.53 -6.82 -14.19
CA ALA A 164 -25.19 -5.52 -14.11
C ALA A 164 -26.20 -5.28 -15.25
N GLN A 165 -26.08 -6.01 -16.37
CA GLN A 165 -26.95 -5.87 -17.53
C GLN A 165 -28.15 -6.82 -17.51
N THR A 166 -28.05 -7.98 -16.84
CA THR A 166 -29.11 -9.01 -16.85
C THR A 166 -29.73 -9.27 -15.49
N GLY A 167 -29.14 -8.77 -14.40
CA GLY A 167 -29.58 -9.08 -13.03
C GLY A 167 -29.39 -10.54 -12.64
N ALA A 168 -28.73 -11.34 -13.47
CA ALA A 168 -28.44 -12.74 -13.19
C ALA A 168 -27.32 -12.87 -12.16
N LEU A 169 -27.50 -13.77 -11.21
CA LEU A 169 -26.47 -14.17 -10.26
C LEU A 169 -25.34 -14.87 -11.02
N ALA A 170 -24.14 -14.31 -11.00
CA ALA A 170 -22.96 -14.90 -11.59
C ALA A 170 -22.24 -15.82 -10.60
N GLN A 171 -22.02 -15.32 -9.38
CA GLN A 171 -21.34 -16.08 -8.33
C GLN A 171 -21.86 -15.67 -6.94
N MET A 172 -21.83 -16.63 -6.00
CA MET A 172 -22.02 -16.37 -4.58
C MET A 172 -20.71 -16.62 -3.84
N GLN A 173 -20.45 -15.81 -2.81
CA GLN A 173 -19.30 -15.95 -1.91
C GLN A 173 -17.96 -15.99 -2.66
N SER A 174 -17.78 -15.09 -3.61
CA SER A 174 -16.51 -14.91 -4.31
C SER A 174 -15.68 -13.82 -3.64
N VAL A 175 -14.36 -13.88 -3.84
CA VAL A 175 -13.44 -12.77 -3.55
C VAL A 175 -12.95 -12.23 -4.88
N VAL A 176 -13.24 -10.96 -5.14
CA VAL A 176 -12.93 -10.30 -6.41
C VAL A 176 -12.00 -9.13 -6.14
N HIS A 177 -10.91 -9.04 -6.89
CA HIS A 177 -10.08 -7.84 -6.88
C HIS A 177 -10.83 -6.71 -7.60
N VAL A 178 -11.21 -5.67 -6.86
CA VAL A 178 -12.02 -4.56 -7.36
C VAL A 178 -11.15 -3.52 -8.02
N ASP A 179 -10.12 -3.05 -7.31
CA ASP A 179 -9.29 -1.96 -7.80
C ASP A 179 -7.90 -1.93 -7.15
N THR A 180 -6.97 -1.25 -7.80
CA THR A 180 -5.60 -1.02 -7.32
C THR A 180 -5.27 0.47 -7.35
N PHE A 181 -4.68 0.95 -6.26
CA PHE A 181 -4.20 2.33 -6.12
C PHE A 181 -2.71 2.32 -5.83
N VAL A 182 -1.97 3.27 -6.43
CA VAL A 182 -0.53 3.41 -6.23
C VAL A 182 -0.20 4.87 -5.94
N GLN A 183 0.42 5.12 -4.78
CA GLN A 183 1.03 6.40 -4.44
C GLN A 183 2.54 6.29 -4.61
N ASP A 184 3.09 7.00 -5.59
CA ASP A 184 4.54 7.12 -5.79
C ASP A 184 5.16 7.93 -4.65
N LEU A 185 6.25 7.42 -4.08
CA LEU A 185 7.01 8.05 -3.02
C LEU A 185 8.38 8.54 -3.46
N GLN A 186 8.83 8.30 -4.70
CA GLN A 186 10.19 8.64 -5.15
C GLN A 186 10.58 10.09 -4.89
N GLN A 187 9.66 11.03 -5.08
CA GLN A 187 9.91 12.46 -4.89
C GLN A 187 9.58 12.98 -3.47
N VAL A 188 8.99 12.15 -2.61
CA VAL A 188 8.63 12.53 -1.25
C VAL A 188 9.90 12.58 -0.40
N LEU A 189 10.26 13.76 0.10
CA LEU A 189 11.39 13.89 1.03
C LEU A 189 10.96 13.40 2.42
N PRO A 190 11.64 12.41 3.00
CA PRO A 190 11.35 11.98 4.37
C PRO A 190 11.61 13.11 5.37
N THR A 191 10.88 13.18 6.47
CA THR A 191 11.19 14.14 7.54
C THR A 191 12.22 13.60 8.53
N THR A 192 12.90 14.50 9.23
CA THR A 192 13.91 14.19 10.25
C THR A 192 13.44 14.64 11.63
N ALA A 193 13.20 13.66 12.50
CA ALA A 193 12.98 13.71 13.95
C ALA A 193 11.86 14.57 14.57
N SER A 194 11.39 15.70 14.00
CA SER A 194 10.54 16.65 14.76
C SER A 194 9.28 17.18 14.07
N LYS A 195 9.06 16.90 12.78
CA LYS A 195 7.78 17.18 12.09
C LYS A 195 7.29 15.92 11.38
N ASN A 196 6.01 15.60 11.56
CA ASN A 196 5.31 14.68 10.68
C ASN A 196 4.70 15.54 9.56
N ASP A 197 5.30 15.50 8.38
CA ASP A 197 4.68 16.09 7.20
C ASP A 197 3.62 15.09 6.71
N ASP A 198 2.39 15.27 7.20
CA ASP A 198 1.25 14.47 6.79
C ASP A 198 0.79 14.94 5.40
N HIS A 199 1.12 14.15 4.38
CA HIS A 199 0.59 14.32 3.04
C HIS A 199 -0.82 13.74 2.98
N SER A 200 -1.73 14.39 2.25
CA SER A 200 -3.07 13.89 2.00
C SER A 200 -3.33 13.85 0.50
N VAL A 201 -3.78 12.71 -0.01
CA VAL A 201 -3.98 12.48 -1.44
C VAL A 201 -5.31 11.77 -1.68
N THR A 202 -5.87 11.99 -2.88
CA THR A 202 -6.97 11.19 -3.42
C THR A 202 -6.49 10.57 -4.71
N LEU A 203 -6.58 9.24 -4.79
CA LEU A 203 -6.11 8.42 -5.87
C LEU A 203 -7.31 7.83 -6.62
N THR A 204 -7.16 7.70 -7.93
CA THR A 204 -8.11 7.00 -8.79
C THR A 204 -7.58 5.60 -9.09
N GLY A 205 -8.46 4.62 -8.96
CA GLY A 205 -8.14 3.22 -9.19
C GLY A 205 -7.87 2.91 -10.65
N GLN A 206 -7.08 1.87 -10.89
CA GLN A 206 -6.62 1.47 -12.23
C GLN A 206 -7.59 0.54 -12.96
N VAL A 207 -8.47 -0.16 -12.26
CA VAL A 207 -9.33 -1.21 -12.84
C VAL A 207 -10.70 -0.66 -13.19
N ILE A 208 -11.45 -0.17 -12.19
CA ILE A 208 -12.80 0.38 -12.38
C ILE A 208 -12.89 1.86 -12.00
N GLN A 209 -11.75 2.51 -11.73
CA GLN A 209 -11.64 3.95 -11.45
C GLN A 209 -12.45 4.39 -10.22
N THR A 210 -12.43 3.58 -9.18
CA THR A 210 -12.93 3.99 -7.85
C THR A 210 -12.01 5.06 -7.25
N GLN A 211 -12.46 5.75 -6.20
CA GLN A 211 -11.68 6.82 -5.56
C GLN A 211 -11.29 6.42 -4.13
N LEU A 212 -10.00 6.51 -3.81
CA LEU A 212 -9.46 6.28 -2.47
C LEU A 212 -8.73 7.52 -1.98
N SER A 213 -9.09 8.04 -0.81
CA SER A 213 -8.31 9.07 -0.14
C SER A 213 -7.53 8.47 1.03
N LEU A 214 -6.26 8.83 1.14
CA LEU A 214 -5.39 8.44 2.24
C LEU A 214 -4.49 9.61 2.66
N SER A 215 -3.98 9.55 3.89
CA SER A 215 -2.82 10.35 4.29
C SER A 215 -1.64 9.48 4.62
N TYR A 216 -0.45 10.01 4.39
CA TYR A 216 0.79 9.32 4.71
C TYR A 216 1.89 10.29 5.14
N SER A 217 2.85 9.79 5.90
CA SER A 217 4.09 10.48 6.20
C SER A 217 5.26 9.51 6.06
N VAL A 218 6.40 10.00 5.58
CA VAL A 218 7.65 9.23 5.52
C VAL A 218 8.66 9.93 6.42
N LYS A 219 9.26 9.21 7.35
CA LYS A 219 10.21 9.75 8.34
C LYS A 219 11.45 8.86 8.40
N CYS A 220 12.64 9.46 8.42
CA CYS A 220 13.84 8.68 8.72
C CYS A 220 13.89 8.33 10.21
N ALA A 221 14.28 7.09 10.52
CA ALA A 221 14.49 6.63 11.88
C ALA A 221 15.94 6.86 12.33
N GLY A 222 16.12 7.20 13.61
CA GLY A 222 17.44 7.51 14.18
C GLY A 222 18.11 8.71 13.50
N ASP A 223 19.40 8.59 13.26
CA ASP A 223 20.25 9.64 12.66
C ASP A 223 20.39 9.49 11.13
N ALA A 224 19.56 8.65 10.51
CA ALA A 224 19.57 8.46 9.07
C ALA A 224 19.00 9.70 8.36
N LEU A 225 19.64 10.08 7.26
CA LEU A 225 19.31 11.26 6.46
C LEU A 225 19.24 10.93 4.97
N GLY A 226 18.84 11.92 4.18
CA GLY A 226 18.79 11.83 2.72
C GLY A 226 17.43 11.39 2.19
N MET A 227 17.33 11.39 0.85
CA MET A 227 16.08 11.06 0.17
C MET A 227 15.60 9.65 0.46
N ASN A 228 16.52 8.70 0.66
CA ASN A 228 16.19 7.29 0.91
C ASN A 228 16.36 6.86 2.38
N CYS A 229 16.70 7.80 3.27
CA CYS A 229 17.10 7.54 4.65
C CYS A 229 18.24 6.51 4.77
N ASP A 230 19.21 6.59 3.87
CA ASP A 230 20.35 5.68 3.79
C ASP A 230 21.67 6.38 4.10
N LEU A 231 21.67 7.68 4.43
CA LEU A 231 22.89 8.44 4.67
C LEU A 231 23.14 8.66 6.16
N GLN A 232 24.36 8.37 6.60
CA GLN A 232 24.91 8.85 7.88
C GLN A 232 25.86 10.00 7.61
N CYS A 233 25.54 11.19 8.11
CA CYS A 233 26.29 12.40 7.80
C CYS A 233 26.95 12.97 9.04
N ASN A 234 28.22 13.34 8.89
CA ASN A 234 28.94 14.14 9.87
C ASN A 234 29.09 15.56 9.33
N GLN A 235 28.61 16.54 10.10
CA GLN A 235 28.79 17.95 9.80
C GLN A 235 30.28 18.30 9.78
N SER A 236 30.68 19.14 8.81
CA SER A 236 32.05 19.63 8.73
C SER A 236 32.35 20.54 9.91
N SER A 237 33.55 20.39 10.49
CA SER A 237 34.05 21.28 11.55
C SER A 237 34.47 22.66 11.03
N VAL A 238 34.56 22.81 9.70
CA VAL A 238 35.03 24.04 9.03
C VAL A 238 33.87 24.84 8.45
N GLN A 239 32.83 24.16 7.94
CA GLN A 239 31.66 24.79 7.33
C GLN A 239 30.38 24.06 7.76
N SER A 240 29.53 24.72 8.55
CA SER A 240 28.37 24.08 9.18
C SER A 240 27.27 23.67 8.19
N ASP A 241 27.24 24.24 7.01
CA ASP A 241 26.31 23.90 5.92
C ASP A 241 26.74 22.68 5.11
N ILE A 242 27.98 22.19 5.29
CA ILE A 242 28.52 21.03 4.56
C ILE A 242 28.56 19.80 5.48
N ALA A 243 28.20 18.65 4.93
CA ALA A 243 28.30 17.35 5.59
C ALA A 243 29.07 16.34 4.73
N LEU A 244 29.87 15.50 5.37
CA LEU A 244 30.39 14.27 4.77
C LEU A 244 29.44 13.13 5.12
N CYS A 245 28.74 12.62 4.12
CA CYS A 245 27.75 11.57 4.24
C CYS A 245 28.30 10.25 3.72
N ARG A 246 27.98 9.15 4.42
CA ARG A 246 28.24 7.79 3.99
C ARG A 246 26.91 7.08 3.78
N SER A 247 26.73 6.49 2.60
CA SER A 247 25.58 5.60 2.37
C SER A 247 25.79 4.30 3.15
N ILE A 248 24.82 3.95 3.98
CA ILE A 248 24.77 2.70 4.74
C ILE A 248 24.70 1.52 3.75
N ASP A 249 24.05 1.72 2.61
CA ASP A 249 23.73 0.67 1.65
C ASP A 249 24.91 0.33 0.76
N THR A 250 25.59 1.35 0.24
CA THR A 250 26.67 1.17 -0.73
C THR A 250 28.06 1.38 -0.11
N GLY A 251 28.13 2.00 1.07
CA GLY A 251 29.38 2.45 1.67
C GLY A 251 30.03 3.65 0.97
N PHE A 252 29.42 4.18 -0.10
CA PHE A 252 29.95 5.34 -0.83
C PHE A 252 29.90 6.61 0.02
N LEU A 253 30.87 7.48 -0.24
CA LEU A 253 31.00 8.78 0.41
C LEU A 253 30.51 9.88 -0.50
N TYR A 254 29.76 10.79 0.09
CA TYR A 254 29.16 11.94 -0.56
C TYR A 254 29.46 13.20 0.23
N THR A 255 29.74 14.30 -0.46
CA THR A 255 29.73 15.62 0.17
C THR A 255 28.37 16.24 -0.11
N CYS A 256 27.60 16.53 0.94
CA CYS A 256 26.24 17.06 0.84
C CYS A 256 26.14 18.42 1.53
N SER A 257 25.18 19.24 1.12
CA SER A 257 24.78 20.42 1.90
C SER A 257 23.57 20.10 2.77
N TYR A 258 23.53 20.65 3.98
CA TYR A 258 22.31 20.67 4.79
C TYR A 258 21.26 21.59 4.17
N THR A 259 19.98 21.30 4.43
CA THR A 259 18.87 22.24 4.20
C THR A 259 18.87 23.33 5.27
N ASP A 260 18.11 24.41 5.05
CA ASP A 260 18.11 25.65 5.85
C ASP A 260 17.96 25.50 7.38
N ASN A 261 17.62 24.31 7.88
CA ASN A 261 17.48 23.99 9.31
C ASN A 261 18.55 23.02 9.85
N ASN A 262 19.57 22.62 9.09
CA ASN A 262 20.61 21.65 9.49
C ASN A 262 20.11 20.26 9.94
N LEU A 263 18.85 19.93 9.67
CA LEU A 263 18.26 18.66 10.08
C LEU A 263 18.26 17.61 8.96
N GLN A 264 18.45 18.02 7.70
CA GLN A 264 18.33 17.13 6.55
C GLN A 264 19.31 17.48 5.44
N VAL A 265 19.73 16.48 4.68
CA VAL A 265 20.50 16.66 3.44
C VAL A 265 19.65 16.26 2.23
N ARG A 266 19.73 17.02 1.14
CA ARG A 266 19.09 16.65 -0.13
C ARG A 266 20.08 15.89 -1.00
N PHE A 267 19.68 14.73 -1.52
CA PHE A 267 20.52 13.91 -2.40
C PHE A 267 20.99 14.67 -3.66
N HIS A 268 20.15 15.56 -4.21
CA HIS A 268 20.55 16.40 -5.36
C HIS A 268 21.71 17.35 -5.06
N ASN A 269 21.99 17.63 -3.77
CA ASN A 269 23.11 18.46 -3.34
C ASN A 269 24.32 17.60 -2.91
N CYS A 270 24.30 16.29 -3.19
CA CYS A 270 25.35 15.36 -2.79
C CYS A 270 26.23 14.98 -3.99
N CYS A 271 27.52 15.35 -3.94
CA CYS A 271 28.51 14.93 -4.93
C CYS A 271 29.17 13.61 -4.48
N GLN A 272 29.11 12.57 -5.33
CA GLN A 272 29.73 11.27 -5.05
C GLN A 272 31.25 11.31 -5.23
N HIS A 273 32.00 10.82 -4.25
CA HIS A 273 33.44 10.60 -4.37
C HIS A 273 33.73 9.13 -4.64
N PHE A 274 34.34 8.81 -5.77
CA PHE A 274 34.96 7.50 -5.98
C PHE A 274 36.30 7.47 -5.27
N ARG A 275 36.50 6.51 -4.36
CA ARG A 275 37.85 6.17 -3.89
C ARG A 275 38.65 5.68 -5.10
N ARG A 276 39.45 6.55 -5.71
CA ARG A 276 40.65 6.11 -6.41
C ARG A 276 41.56 5.53 -5.33
N ILE A 277 41.52 4.20 -5.18
CA ILE A 277 42.57 3.49 -4.45
C ILE A 277 43.83 3.67 -5.32
N LEU A 278 44.62 4.69 -5.00
CA LEU A 278 46.01 4.74 -5.42
C LEU A 278 46.70 3.61 -4.63
N ARG A 279 46.92 2.49 -5.31
CA ARG A 279 47.94 1.50 -4.90
C ARG A 279 49.28 1.97 -5.41
#